data_AF-A0A831Y4T1-F1
#
_entry.id   AF-A0A831Y4T1-F1
#
_cell.length_a   1.000
_cell.length_b   1.000
_cell.length_c   1.000
_cell.angle_alpha   90.00
_cell.angle_beta   90.00
_cell.angle_gamma   90.00
#
_symmetry.space_group_name_H-M   'P 1'
#
loop_
_entity.id
_entity.type
_entity.pdbx_description
1 polymer ?
#
loop_
_entity_poly.entity_id
_entity_poly.type
_entity_poly.pdbx_seq_one_letter_code
_entity_poly.pdbx_strand_id
1 'polypeptide(L)'
;MTLTVPDGAPASGRAALPYLVGESPRMLEVYGVMAKIAHASASVLIQGEAGTGKELIARALYENGPRRGRPFVAVDCTAIPDGLMESHLFGHVRGAFTGAVATVPGVFSRAHTGTLFLDEIGEMPLHLQAKLLRVIQTREFTMVGGTQPQHVDVRIICATNRDLRDSVRRGAFREDLYYRIAVVPLHLPPLRDRKEDLPLLITHFLSGFAAAYGRRIDGLTDRATRRLFDYSWPGNVRELENCLEQAVLLAEGPLLDVAHFPSLAGRFPYPAAGSGAPRLPLRELEKWYILDTLQQVGGNRAHAAKILEISVRGLQYKLRRYVQEEGSKARGGRRASPRLSPLQEPRNGDGSEARPKSA
;
A
#
# COMPACT_ATOMS: atom_id res chain seq x y z
N MET A 1 7.49 -21.62 25.53
CA MET A 1 6.90 -21.56 26.88
C MET A 1 5.66 -20.72 26.79
N THR A 2 4.53 -21.37 26.56
CA THR A 2 3.21 -20.78 26.34
C THR A 2 2.72 -20.19 27.66
N LEU A 3 2.32 -18.93 27.67
CA LEU A 3 1.60 -18.34 28.79
C LEU A 3 0.19 -18.00 28.32
N THR A 4 -0.72 -18.95 28.53
CA THR A 4 -2.11 -18.61 28.84
C THR A 4 -2.14 -18.15 30.30
N VAL A 5 -2.83 -17.04 30.59
CA VAL A 5 -3.11 -16.61 31.95
C VAL A 5 -4.63 -16.44 32.08
N PRO A 6 -5.26 -17.02 33.11
CA PRO A 6 -6.68 -16.81 33.40
C PRO A 6 -6.91 -15.41 34.01
N ASP A 7 -8.17 -14.95 33.96
CA ASP A 7 -8.69 -13.66 34.43
C ASP A 7 -8.03 -13.09 35.70
N GLY A 8 -7.77 -11.78 35.69
CA GLY A 8 -7.45 -10.97 36.88
C GLY A 8 -6.31 -9.96 36.68
N ALA A 9 -6.66 -8.69 36.47
CA ALA A 9 -5.75 -7.54 36.42
C ALA A 9 -5.09 -7.22 37.78
N PRO A 10 -4.14 -6.25 37.91
CA PRO A 10 -3.13 -5.75 36.97
C PRO A 10 -1.71 -5.68 37.60
N ALA A 11 -0.63 -5.84 36.81
CA ALA A 11 0.70 -5.31 37.16
C ALA A 11 1.59 -5.10 35.92
N SER A 12 1.89 -3.83 35.65
CA SER A 12 3.02 -3.23 34.90
C SER A 12 3.72 -4.06 33.79
N GLY A 13 3.58 -3.59 32.55
CA GLY A 13 4.72 -3.55 31.61
C GLY A 13 4.56 -4.23 30.25
N ARG A 14 3.40 -4.81 29.91
CA ARG A 14 3.10 -5.23 28.54
C ARG A 14 1.68 -4.84 28.18
N ALA A 15 1.50 -3.61 27.70
CA ALA A 15 0.33 -3.27 26.92
C ALA A 15 0.43 -4.08 25.62
N ALA A 16 -0.33 -5.16 25.51
CA ALA A 16 -0.52 -5.88 24.26
C ALA A 16 -0.95 -4.85 23.20
N LEU A 17 -0.08 -4.62 22.22
CA LEU A 17 -0.33 -3.77 21.07
C LEU A 17 -1.26 -4.57 20.16
N PRO A 18 -2.59 -4.33 20.12
CA PRO A 18 -3.51 -5.21 19.40
C PRO A 18 -3.31 -5.17 17.87
N TYR A 19 -2.41 -4.31 17.39
CA TYR A 19 -2.21 -3.99 15.97
C TYR A 19 -0.77 -4.21 15.47
N LEU A 20 0.22 -4.47 16.34
CA LEU A 20 1.60 -4.70 15.92
C LEU A 20 1.93 -6.18 16.01
N VAL A 21 1.91 -6.85 14.87
CA VAL A 21 2.16 -8.29 14.74
C VAL A 21 3.56 -8.53 14.21
N GLY A 22 4.36 -9.31 14.95
CA GLY A 22 5.70 -9.73 14.56
C GLY A 22 6.57 -10.05 15.77
N GLU A 23 7.39 -11.09 15.65
CA GLU A 23 8.32 -11.60 16.66
C GLU A 23 9.74 -11.80 16.12
N SER A 24 10.00 -11.42 14.86
CA SER A 24 11.32 -11.47 14.25
C SER A 24 12.34 -10.66 15.05
N PRO A 25 13.62 -11.08 15.10
CA PRO A 25 14.66 -10.37 15.85
C PRO A 25 14.73 -8.87 15.49
N ARG A 26 14.59 -8.53 14.20
CA ARG A 26 14.59 -7.15 13.72
C ARG A 26 13.40 -6.33 14.26
N MET A 27 12.22 -6.94 14.38
CA MET A 27 11.07 -6.27 14.99
C MET A 27 11.20 -6.13 16.50
N LEU A 28 11.77 -7.13 17.18
CA LEU A 28 12.06 -7.06 18.61
C LEU A 28 13.04 -5.93 18.94
N GLU A 29 14.04 -5.67 18.08
CA GLU A 29 14.93 -4.51 18.20
C GLU A 29 14.15 -3.19 18.12
N VAL A 30 13.26 -3.05 17.13
CA VAL A 30 12.38 -1.87 16.99
C VAL A 30 11.54 -1.67 18.25
N TYR A 31 10.89 -2.72 18.75
CA TYR A 31 10.09 -2.66 19.97
C TYR A 31 10.93 -2.30 21.20
N GLY A 32 12.16 -2.81 21.28
CA GLY A 32 13.11 -2.47 22.34
C GLY A 32 13.45 -0.98 22.37
N VAL A 33 13.62 -0.35 21.21
CA VAL A 33 13.81 1.11 21.12
C VAL A 33 12.53 1.86 21.47
N MET A 34 11.38 1.42 20.93
CA MET A 34 10.08 2.04 21.22
C MET A 34 9.79 2.06 22.73
N ALA A 35 10.05 0.96 23.43
CA ALA A 35 9.86 0.87 24.89
C ALA A 35 10.69 1.91 25.65
N LYS A 36 11.92 2.20 25.20
CA LYS A 36 12.80 3.20 25.81
C LYS A 36 12.33 4.64 25.57
N ILE A 37 11.70 4.91 24.43
CA ILE A 37 11.36 6.27 23.99
C ILE A 37 9.87 6.62 24.13
N ALA A 38 9.02 5.66 24.51
CA ALA A 38 7.58 5.87 24.65
C ALA A 38 7.27 7.05 25.59
N HIS A 39 7.98 7.15 26.71
CA HIS A 39 7.82 8.21 27.71
C HIS A 39 8.56 9.52 27.39
N ALA A 40 9.42 9.54 26.37
CA ALA A 40 10.19 10.73 26.01
C ALA A 40 9.32 11.74 25.24
N SER A 41 9.55 13.04 25.46
CA SER A 41 8.95 14.13 24.68
C SER A 41 9.69 14.43 23.37
N ALA A 42 10.82 13.74 23.13
CA ALA A 42 11.65 13.92 21.95
C ALA A 42 10.91 13.57 20.65
N SER A 43 11.32 14.24 19.57
CA SER A 43 10.88 13.91 18.22
C SER A 43 11.40 12.55 17.77
N VAL A 44 10.55 11.79 17.09
CA VAL A 44 10.86 10.46 16.57
C VAL A 44 10.71 10.49 15.06
N LEU A 45 11.70 9.95 14.34
CA LEU A 45 11.65 9.78 12.89
C LEU A 45 11.55 8.29 12.57
N ILE A 46 10.45 7.87 11.96
CA ILE A 46 10.20 6.49 11.53
C ILE A 46 10.51 6.37 10.04
N GLN A 47 11.55 5.62 9.69
CA GLN A 47 11.97 5.38 8.32
C GLN A 47 11.64 3.96 7.90
N GLY A 48 11.09 3.79 6.71
CA GLY A 48 10.81 2.47 6.17
C GLY A 48 9.93 2.52 4.94
N GLU A 49 9.99 1.46 4.14
CA GLU A 49 9.22 1.35 2.90
C GLU A 49 7.72 1.53 3.13
N ALA A 50 7.01 1.90 2.07
CA ALA A 50 5.56 1.96 2.09
C ALA A 50 4.95 0.61 2.50
N GLY A 51 3.90 0.63 3.31
CA GLY A 51 3.21 -0.58 3.75
C GLY A 51 3.90 -1.38 4.85
N THR A 52 4.96 -0.88 5.49
CA THR A 52 5.66 -1.56 6.61
C THR A 52 4.99 -1.42 7.98
N GLY A 53 4.04 -0.48 8.11
CA GLY A 53 3.31 -0.21 9.37
C GLY A 53 3.77 1.04 10.15
N LYS A 54 4.33 2.06 9.46
CA LYS A 54 4.83 3.30 10.11
C LYS A 54 3.79 4.00 10.98
N GLU A 55 2.55 4.11 10.50
CA GLU A 55 1.44 4.72 11.26
C GLU A 55 1.11 3.92 12.54
N LEU A 56 1.14 2.58 12.47
CA LEU A 56 0.90 1.72 13.63
C LEU A 56 1.97 1.93 14.72
N ILE A 57 3.22 2.11 14.31
CA ILE A 57 4.34 2.42 15.22
C ILE A 57 4.16 3.81 15.84
N ALA A 58 3.78 4.82 15.05
CA ALA A 58 3.50 6.16 15.57
C ALA A 58 2.35 6.15 16.58
N ARG A 59 1.27 5.41 16.28
CA ARG A 59 0.12 5.25 17.16
C ARG A 59 0.51 4.51 18.44
N ALA A 60 1.31 3.47 18.35
CA ALA A 60 1.82 2.74 19.50
C ALA A 60 2.67 3.63 20.42
N LEU A 61 3.54 4.48 19.87
CA LEU A 61 4.32 5.45 20.64
C LEU A 61 3.43 6.48 21.35
N TYR A 62 2.35 6.90 20.71
CA TYR A 62 1.35 7.79 21.31
C TYR A 62 0.59 7.11 22.45
N GLU A 63 0.04 5.91 22.22
CA GLU A 63 -0.78 5.17 23.21
C GLU A 63 0.02 4.73 24.45
N ASN A 64 1.34 4.57 24.32
CA ASN A 64 2.23 4.24 25.44
C ASN A 64 2.97 5.46 26.02
N GLY A 65 2.69 6.66 25.49
CA GLY A 65 3.34 7.90 25.92
C GLY A 65 2.55 8.67 26.99
N PRO A 66 3.15 9.72 27.57
CA PRO A 66 2.54 10.54 28.62
C PRO A 66 1.37 11.38 28.11
N ARG A 67 1.25 11.55 26.79
CA ARG A 67 0.17 12.30 26.13
C ARG A 67 -1.00 11.41 25.70
N ARG A 68 -1.04 10.14 26.14
CA ARG A 68 -2.19 9.26 25.91
C ARG A 68 -3.47 9.94 26.40
N GLY A 69 -4.52 9.89 25.58
CA GLY A 69 -5.81 10.55 25.85
C GLY A 69 -5.86 12.04 25.49
N ARG A 70 -4.75 12.63 24.99
CA ARG A 70 -4.71 13.96 24.37
C ARG A 70 -4.92 13.83 22.85
N PRO A 71 -5.11 14.92 22.10
CA PRO A 71 -5.27 14.82 20.66
C PRO A 71 -4.11 14.07 19.98
N PHE A 72 -4.43 13.10 19.13
CA PHE A 72 -3.51 12.51 18.16
C PHE A 72 -3.96 12.97 16.77
N VAL A 73 -3.18 13.82 16.12
CA VAL A 73 -3.49 14.37 14.80
C VAL A 73 -2.50 13.77 13.81
N ALA A 74 -3.00 12.98 12.86
CA ALA A 74 -2.22 12.43 11.76
C ALA A 74 -2.41 13.28 10.50
N VAL A 75 -1.32 13.53 9.78
CA VAL A 75 -1.29 14.29 8.53
C VAL A 75 -0.40 13.56 7.55
N ASP A 76 -0.95 13.19 6.40
CA ASP A 76 -0.19 12.70 5.25
C ASP A 76 0.19 13.90 4.37
N CYS A 77 1.49 14.18 4.26
CA CYS A 77 1.99 15.28 3.44
C CYS A 77 1.76 15.08 1.93
N THR A 78 1.51 13.85 1.46
CA THR A 78 1.21 13.58 0.04
C THR A 78 -0.25 13.82 -0.33
N ALA A 79 -1.16 13.74 0.65
CA ALA A 79 -2.59 13.86 0.43
C ALA A 79 -3.06 15.32 0.30
N ILE A 80 -2.23 16.29 0.70
CA ILE A 80 -2.59 17.70 0.72
C ILE A 80 -1.95 18.41 -0.48
N PRO A 81 -2.73 19.08 -1.34
CA PRO A 81 -2.17 19.90 -2.42
C PRO A 81 -1.21 20.97 -1.88
N ASP A 82 -0.08 21.18 -2.56
CA ASP A 82 0.98 22.11 -2.13
C ASP A 82 0.45 23.50 -1.73
N GLY A 83 -0.46 24.06 -2.53
CA GLY A 83 -1.05 25.38 -2.28
C GLY A 83 -1.96 25.47 -1.05
N LEU A 84 -2.42 24.33 -0.51
CA LEU A 84 -3.26 24.25 0.68
C LEU A 84 -2.50 23.78 1.91
N MET A 85 -1.31 23.19 1.75
CA MET A 85 -0.60 22.58 2.86
C MET A 85 -0.21 23.58 3.95
N GLU A 86 0.20 24.79 3.59
CA GLU A 86 0.50 25.83 4.60
C GLU A 86 -0.71 26.15 5.48
N SER A 87 -1.84 26.43 4.82
CA SER A 87 -3.10 26.75 5.47
C SER A 87 -3.64 25.58 6.29
N HIS A 88 -3.44 24.34 5.82
CA HIS A 88 -3.81 23.15 6.57
C HIS A 88 -2.95 22.99 7.83
N LEU A 89 -1.63 23.17 7.72
CA LEU A 89 -0.70 23.01 8.84
C LEU A 89 -0.89 24.09 9.91
N PHE A 90 -0.87 25.36 9.51
CA PHE A 90 -0.80 26.51 10.40
C PHE A 90 -2.14 27.23 10.59
N GLY A 91 -3.15 26.89 9.79
CA GLY A 91 -4.42 27.62 9.78
C GLY A 91 -4.31 28.94 9.03
N HIS A 92 -5.45 29.60 8.82
CA HIS A 92 -5.51 30.91 8.17
C HIS A 92 -6.53 31.82 8.86
N VAL A 93 -6.29 33.12 8.79
CA VAL A 93 -7.29 34.12 9.17
C VAL A 93 -8.23 34.43 8.01
N ARG A 94 -9.44 34.89 8.31
CA ARG A 94 -10.36 35.41 7.29
C ARG A 94 -9.66 36.47 6.43
N GLY A 95 -9.78 36.34 5.11
CA GLY A 95 -9.18 37.27 4.14
C GLY A 95 -7.71 37.00 3.79
N ALA A 96 -7.10 35.93 4.31
CA ALA A 96 -5.69 35.61 4.02
C ALA A 96 -5.39 35.29 2.55
N PHE A 97 -6.36 34.75 1.81
CA PHE A 97 -6.29 34.46 0.37
C PHE A 97 -7.70 34.44 -0.24
N THR A 98 -7.80 34.41 -1.57
CA THR A 98 -9.08 34.27 -2.28
C THR A 98 -9.77 32.96 -1.89
N GLY A 99 -10.88 33.04 -1.16
CA GLY A 99 -11.61 31.88 -0.61
C GLY A 99 -11.51 31.71 0.90
N ALA A 100 -10.67 32.50 1.59
CA ALA A 100 -10.58 32.53 3.05
C ALA A 100 -11.78 33.26 3.69
N VAL A 101 -12.97 32.66 3.61
CA VAL A 101 -14.24 33.25 4.10
C VAL A 101 -14.34 33.30 5.63
N ALA A 102 -13.60 32.44 6.31
CA ALA A 102 -13.55 32.33 7.76
C ALA A 102 -12.11 32.12 8.24
N THR A 103 -11.88 32.35 9.53
CA THR A 103 -10.65 31.95 10.20
C THR A 103 -10.75 30.46 10.54
N VAL A 104 -9.76 29.66 10.11
CA VAL A 104 -9.75 28.20 10.32
C VAL A 104 -8.48 27.79 11.07
N PRO A 105 -8.58 27.08 12.20
CA PRO A 105 -7.43 26.58 12.93
C PRO A 105 -6.69 25.49 12.15
N GLY A 106 -5.35 25.53 12.20
CA GLY A 106 -4.49 24.52 11.56
C GLY A 106 -4.32 23.24 12.39
N VAL A 107 -3.62 22.26 11.83
CA VAL A 107 -3.31 21.01 12.53
C VAL A 107 -2.48 21.24 13.80
N PHE A 108 -1.60 22.24 13.83
CA PHE A 108 -0.83 22.56 15.03
C PHE A 108 -1.72 23.01 16.20
N SER A 109 -2.72 23.86 15.93
CA SER A 109 -3.72 24.25 16.94
C SER A 109 -4.50 23.02 17.44
N ARG A 110 -4.93 22.15 16.51
CA ARG A 110 -5.72 20.95 16.83
C ARG A 110 -4.93 19.90 17.61
N ALA A 111 -3.62 19.84 17.41
CA ALA A 111 -2.72 18.91 18.07
C ALA A 111 -2.20 19.45 19.42
N HIS A 112 -2.52 20.68 19.81
CA HIS A 112 -2.01 21.32 21.02
C HIS A 112 -2.21 20.45 22.28
N THR A 113 -1.17 20.35 23.13
CA THR A 113 -1.02 19.42 24.27
C THR A 113 -0.97 17.93 23.92
N GLY A 114 -1.07 17.58 22.64
CA GLY A 114 -1.15 16.24 22.11
C GLY A 114 0.07 15.83 21.28
N THR A 115 -0.16 14.96 20.30
CA THR A 115 0.85 14.41 19.39
C THR A 115 0.44 14.67 17.95
N LEU A 116 1.39 15.19 17.15
CA LEU A 116 1.25 15.38 15.72
C LEU A 116 2.10 14.33 15.01
N PHE A 117 1.45 13.50 14.20
CA PHE A 117 2.09 12.55 13.31
C PHE A 117 2.11 13.12 11.88
N LEU A 118 3.31 13.27 11.32
CA LEU A 118 3.54 13.73 9.95
C LEU A 118 4.04 12.55 9.11
N ASP A 119 3.18 11.96 8.29
CA ASP A 119 3.57 10.90 7.36
C ASP A 119 4.08 11.50 6.05
N GLU A 120 5.02 10.78 5.45
CA GLU A 120 5.79 11.17 4.27
C GLU A 120 6.36 12.61 4.34
N ILE A 121 6.99 12.94 5.48
CA ILE A 121 7.60 14.26 5.73
C ILE A 121 8.62 14.69 4.65
N GLY A 122 9.22 13.73 3.96
CA GLY A 122 10.16 13.97 2.86
C GLY A 122 9.54 14.57 1.59
N GLU A 123 8.21 14.69 1.56
CA GLU A 123 7.43 15.30 0.46
C GLU A 123 7.09 16.78 0.76
N MET A 124 7.35 17.25 1.98
CA MET A 124 7.07 18.63 2.36
C MET A 124 7.95 19.62 1.57
N PRO A 125 7.38 20.66 0.92
CA PRO A 125 8.13 21.72 0.25
C PRO A 125 9.09 22.46 1.19
N LEU A 126 10.25 22.86 0.67
CA LEU A 126 11.33 23.51 1.43
C LEU A 126 10.88 24.74 2.25
N HIS A 127 9.96 25.54 1.72
CA HIS A 127 9.45 26.73 2.42
C HIS A 127 8.63 26.36 3.67
N LEU A 128 7.91 25.24 3.64
CA LEU A 128 7.17 24.71 4.80
C LEU A 128 8.09 24.00 5.78
N GLN A 129 9.17 23.38 5.31
CA GLN A 129 10.22 22.82 6.18
C GLN A 129 10.82 23.90 7.09
N ALA A 130 11.06 25.10 6.57
CA ALA A 130 11.55 26.23 7.38
C ALA A 130 10.54 26.68 8.45
N LYS A 131 9.24 26.69 8.11
CA LYS A 131 8.17 27.03 9.09
C LYS A 131 8.04 25.94 10.15
N LEU A 132 8.04 24.66 9.75
CA LEU A 132 8.03 23.51 10.67
C LEU A 132 9.21 23.57 11.65
N LEU A 133 10.41 23.85 11.15
CA LEU A 133 11.59 24.04 11.99
C LEU A 133 11.38 25.12 13.05
N ARG A 134 10.82 26.27 12.66
CA ARG A 134 10.51 27.36 13.59
C ARG A 134 9.55 26.89 14.68
N VAL A 135 8.48 26.18 14.34
CA VAL A 135 7.52 25.65 15.33
C VAL A 135 8.20 24.68 16.30
N ILE A 136 9.07 23.79 15.80
CA ILE A 136 9.80 22.84 16.65
C ILE A 136 10.70 23.57 17.65
N GLN A 137 11.37 24.64 17.21
CA GLN A 137 12.34 25.37 18.02
C GLN A 137 11.70 26.34 19.00
N THR A 138 10.76 27.16 18.53
CA THR A 138 10.19 28.26 19.31
C THR A 138 8.90 27.88 20.02
N ARG A 139 8.30 26.73 19.70
CA ARG A 139 6.96 26.34 20.17
C ARG A 139 5.90 27.38 19.82
N GLU A 140 6.08 28.06 18.69
CA GLU A 140 5.17 29.09 18.20
C GLU A 140 4.99 28.97 16.70
N PHE A 141 3.80 29.34 16.22
CA PHE A 141 3.53 29.51 14.78
C PHE A 141 2.58 30.69 14.56
N THR A 142 2.51 31.17 13.32
CA THR A 142 1.58 32.24 12.94
C THR A 142 0.67 31.70 11.84
N MET A 143 -0.63 32.00 11.93
CA MET A 143 -1.59 31.63 10.89
C MET A 143 -1.29 32.38 9.58
N VAL A 144 -1.65 31.78 8.45
CA VAL A 144 -1.55 32.45 7.15
C VAL A 144 -2.39 33.73 7.17
N GLY A 145 -1.77 34.85 6.78
CA GLY A 145 -2.38 36.19 6.80
C GLY A 145 -2.52 36.83 8.19
N GLY A 146 -2.15 36.12 9.26
CA GLY A 146 -2.13 36.65 10.62
C GLY A 146 -0.77 37.25 11.00
N THR A 147 -0.74 38.05 12.06
CA THR A 147 0.49 38.64 12.63
C THR A 147 0.76 38.18 14.06
N GLN A 148 -0.24 37.58 14.73
CA GLN A 148 -0.11 37.14 16.11
C GLN A 148 0.51 35.72 16.18
N PRO A 149 1.63 35.54 16.88
CA PRO A 149 2.16 34.20 17.17
C PRO A 149 1.23 33.45 18.13
N GLN A 150 1.10 32.15 17.92
CA GLN A 150 0.35 31.22 18.75
C GLN A 150 1.29 30.19 19.33
N HIS A 151 1.28 30.04 20.66
CA HIS A 151 2.06 29.01 21.34
C HIS A 151 1.47 27.62 21.10
N VAL A 152 2.36 26.64 20.92
CA VAL A 152 1.99 25.24 20.70
C VAL A 152 2.90 24.28 21.44
N ASP A 153 2.30 23.40 22.24
CA ASP A 153 3.00 22.29 22.88
C ASP A 153 2.57 20.96 22.25
N VAL A 154 3.38 20.44 21.33
CA VAL A 154 3.09 19.21 20.56
C VAL A 154 4.30 18.27 20.60
N ARG A 155 4.05 16.98 20.80
CA ARG A 155 5.03 15.93 20.50
C ARG A 155 4.97 15.63 19.01
N ILE A 156 6.09 15.64 18.32
CA ILE A 156 6.14 15.41 16.87
C ILE A 156 6.70 14.00 16.60
N ILE A 157 5.97 13.23 15.82
CA ILE A 157 6.43 11.96 15.24
C ILE A 157 6.38 12.12 13.73
N CYS A 158 7.48 11.87 13.04
CA CYS A 158 7.55 11.94 11.59
C CYS A 158 7.74 10.54 11.02
N ALA A 159 7.22 10.30 9.82
CA ALA A 159 7.47 9.09 9.06
C ALA A 159 7.84 9.44 7.61
N THR A 160 8.64 8.58 6.98
CA THR A 160 8.91 8.66 5.53
C THR A 160 9.46 7.35 4.97
N ASN A 161 9.23 7.13 3.68
CA ASN A 161 9.89 6.09 2.89
C ASN A 161 11.21 6.53 2.24
N ARG A 162 11.56 7.82 2.29
CA ARG A 162 12.75 8.39 1.66
C ARG A 162 13.97 8.30 2.58
N ASP A 163 15.16 8.19 1.98
CA ASP A 163 16.40 8.50 2.69
C ASP A 163 16.53 10.03 2.82
N LEU A 164 16.19 10.57 3.99
CA LEU A 164 16.29 12.01 4.24
C LEU A 164 17.72 12.53 4.19
N ARG A 165 18.74 11.72 4.51
CA ARG A 165 20.14 12.16 4.40
C ARG A 165 20.50 12.39 2.94
N ASP A 166 20.02 11.52 2.05
CA ASP A 166 20.18 11.71 0.61
C ASP A 166 19.39 12.90 0.08
N SER A 167 18.16 13.11 0.57
CA SER A 167 17.38 14.30 0.24
C SER A 167 18.05 15.60 0.71
N VAL A 168 18.76 15.59 1.84
CA VAL A 168 19.58 16.72 2.30
C VAL A 168 20.73 16.98 1.34
N ARG A 169 21.49 15.94 0.95
CA ARG A 169 22.59 16.08 -0.02
C ARG A 169 22.13 16.65 -1.37
N ARG A 170 20.91 16.32 -1.79
CA ARG A 170 20.31 16.81 -3.04
C ARG A 170 19.59 18.17 -2.90
N GLY A 171 19.59 18.78 -1.72
CA GLY A 171 18.92 20.06 -1.47
C GLY A 171 17.39 19.98 -1.46
N ALA A 172 16.80 18.78 -1.44
CA ALA A 172 15.35 18.57 -1.37
C ALA A 172 14.82 18.56 0.08
N PHE A 173 15.71 18.47 1.06
CA PHE A 173 15.37 18.53 2.48
C PHE A 173 16.38 19.38 3.23
N ARG A 174 15.95 20.16 4.22
CA ARG A 174 16.84 21.02 5.00
C ARG A 174 17.59 20.22 6.04
N GLU A 175 18.90 20.45 6.12
CA GLU A 175 19.78 19.81 7.09
C GLU A 175 19.41 20.14 8.54
N ASP A 176 19.09 21.41 8.81
CA ASP A 176 18.71 21.88 10.14
C ASP A 176 17.42 21.22 10.67
N LEU A 177 16.43 21.02 9.80
CA LEU A 177 15.21 20.29 10.12
C LEU A 177 15.49 18.81 10.36
N TYR A 178 16.33 18.18 9.53
CA TYR A 178 16.68 16.77 9.68
C TYR A 178 17.20 16.47 11.09
N TYR A 179 18.15 17.26 11.60
CA TYR A 179 18.69 17.05 12.94
C TYR A 179 17.68 17.33 14.07
N ARG A 180 16.64 18.13 13.82
CA ARG A 180 15.58 18.38 14.81
C ARG A 180 14.51 17.30 14.87
N ILE A 181 14.22 16.62 13.76
CA ILE A 181 13.22 15.55 13.73
C ILE A 181 13.83 14.16 13.95
N ALA A 182 15.08 13.95 13.54
CA ALA A 182 15.79 12.68 13.63
C ALA A 182 16.51 12.49 14.98
N VAL A 183 15.93 12.97 16.08
CA VAL A 183 16.52 12.80 17.43
C VAL A 183 16.56 11.32 17.81
N VAL A 184 15.48 10.59 17.52
CA VAL A 184 15.47 9.13 17.59
C VAL A 184 15.00 8.56 16.24
N PRO A 185 15.92 8.06 15.40
CA PRO A 185 15.55 7.36 14.18
C PRO A 185 15.15 5.92 14.49
N LEU A 186 13.98 5.50 14.00
CA LEU A 186 13.48 4.13 14.00
C LEU A 186 13.44 3.63 12.56
N HIS A 187 14.11 2.51 12.28
CA HIS A 187 14.09 1.90 10.95
C HIS A 187 13.19 0.67 10.97
N LEU A 188 12.13 0.68 10.17
CA LEU A 188 11.25 -0.47 10.00
C LEU A 188 11.79 -1.35 8.88
N PRO A 189 12.09 -2.63 9.18
CA PRO A 189 12.54 -3.56 8.16
C PRO A 189 11.39 -3.86 7.18
N PRO A 190 11.68 -3.98 5.87
CA PRO A 190 10.71 -4.47 4.91
C PRO A 190 10.37 -5.94 5.18
N LEU A 191 9.19 -6.39 4.75
CA LEU A 191 8.66 -7.72 5.05
C LEU A 191 9.58 -8.86 4.53
N ARG A 192 10.26 -8.65 3.40
CA ARG A 192 11.26 -9.60 2.86
C ARG A 192 12.44 -9.87 3.79
N ASP A 193 12.73 -8.94 4.69
CA ASP A 193 13.83 -9.02 5.65
C ASP A 193 13.37 -9.55 7.03
N ARG A 194 12.08 -9.83 7.18
CA ARG A 194 11.43 -10.36 8.40
C ARG A 194 10.40 -11.44 8.05
N LYS A 195 10.74 -12.37 7.16
CA LYS A 195 9.82 -13.42 6.69
C LYS A 195 9.36 -14.36 7.81
N GLU A 196 10.08 -14.41 8.93
CA GLU A 196 9.72 -15.12 10.16
C GLU A 196 8.40 -14.61 10.75
N ASP A 197 7.98 -13.38 10.43
CA ASP A 197 6.71 -12.80 10.87
C ASP A 197 5.52 -13.21 9.98
N LEU A 198 5.76 -13.78 8.80
CA LEU A 198 4.69 -14.16 7.87
C LEU A 198 3.65 -15.10 8.47
N PRO A 199 3.98 -16.19 9.20
CA PRO A 199 2.96 -17.05 9.81
C PRO A 199 2.01 -16.27 10.71
N LEU A 200 2.54 -15.41 11.58
CA LEU A 200 1.76 -14.64 12.54
C LEU A 200 0.86 -13.62 11.83
N LEU A 201 1.41 -12.91 10.83
CA LEU A 201 0.65 -11.96 10.01
C LEU A 201 -0.48 -12.65 9.23
N ILE A 202 -0.18 -13.79 8.60
CA ILE A 202 -1.17 -14.57 7.85
C ILE A 202 -2.31 -15.02 8.76
N THR A 203 -1.99 -15.62 9.91
CA THR A 203 -3.00 -16.07 10.87
C THR A 203 -3.84 -14.90 11.37
N HIS A 204 -3.21 -13.77 11.70
CA HIS A 204 -3.90 -12.56 12.14
C HIS A 204 -4.92 -12.09 11.10
N PHE A 205 -4.48 -11.84 9.86
CA PHE A 205 -5.35 -11.32 8.81
C PHE A 205 -6.44 -12.33 8.39
N LEU A 206 -6.10 -13.61 8.19
CA LEU A 206 -7.09 -14.61 7.81
C LEU A 206 -8.20 -14.75 8.86
N SER A 207 -7.85 -14.75 10.15
CA SER A 207 -8.84 -14.82 11.22
C SER A 207 -9.77 -13.59 11.24
N GLY A 208 -9.21 -12.39 11.05
CA GLY A 208 -9.95 -11.14 10.98
C GLY A 208 -10.92 -11.10 9.78
N PHE A 209 -10.44 -11.43 8.58
CA PHE A 209 -11.26 -11.41 7.37
C PHE A 209 -12.30 -12.53 7.34
N ALA A 210 -11.95 -13.74 7.78
CA ALA A 210 -12.91 -14.84 7.89
C ALA A 210 -14.09 -14.46 8.79
N ALA A 211 -13.82 -13.86 9.95
CA ALA A 211 -14.85 -13.36 10.86
C ALA A 211 -15.66 -12.21 10.23
N ALA A 212 -15.00 -11.23 9.61
CA ALA A 212 -15.65 -10.07 9.02
C ALA A 212 -16.62 -10.42 7.88
N TYR A 213 -16.27 -11.42 7.05
CA TYR A 213 -17.10 -11.84 5.92
C TYR A 213 -17.98 -13.06 6.21
N GLY A 214 -18.00 -13.56 7.45
CA GLY A 214 -18.75 -14.77 7.81
C GLY A 214 -18.32 -16.01 7.02
N ARG A 215 -17.04 -16.07 6.63
CA ARG A 215 -16.46 -17.19 5.87
C ARG A 215 -15.77 -18.15 6.84
N ARG A 216 -15.89 -19.45 6.58
CA ARG A 216 -15.07 -20.45 7.27
C ARG A 216 -13.79 -20.66 6.47
N ILE A 217 -12.66 -20.26 7.03
CA ILE A 217 -11.33 -20.48 6.48
C ILE A 217 -10.51 -21.26 7.51
N ASP A 218 -10.20 -22.51 7.19
CA ASP A 218 -9.47 -23.44 8.06
C ASP A 218 -7.95 -23.34 7.84
N GLY A 219 -7.49 -22.77 6.71
CA GLY A 219 -6.08 -22.50 6.47
C GLY A 219 -5.69 -22.33 5.00
N LEU A 220 -4.38 -22.46 4.75
CA LEU A 220 -3.76 -22.41 3.42
C LEU A 220 -3.29 -23.81 2.99
N THR A 221 -3.30 -24.09 1.69
CA THR A 221 -2.59 -25.26 1.16
C THR A 221 -1.06 -25.07 1.24
N ASP A 222 -0.29 -26.15 1.29
CA ASP A 222 1.18 -26.09 1.28
C ASP A 222 1.74 -25.30 0.09
N ARG A 223 1.09 -25.42 -1.08
CA ARG A 223 1.49 -24.68 -2.28
C ARG A 223 1.23 -23.18 -2.16
N ALA A 224 0.11 -22.78 -1.56
CA ALA A 224 -0.17 -21.37 -1.28
C ALA A 224 0.78 -20.80 -0.24
N THR A 225 1.04 -21.55 0.84
CA THR A 225 2.00 -21.17 1.88
C THR A 225 3.39 -20.94 1.27
N ARG A 226 3.94 -21.91 0.52
CA ARG A 226 5.26 -21.74 -0.12
C ARG A 226 5.29 -20.49 -1.01
N ARG A 227 4.22 -20.25 -1.79
CA ARG A 227 4.14 -19.10 -2.68
C ARG A 227 4.16 -17.76 -1.92
N LEU A 228 3.45 -17.67 -0.80
CA LEU A 228 3.45 -16.49 0.08
C LEU A 228 4.84 -16.25 0.70
N PHE A 229 5.57 -17.32 1.05
CA PHE A 229 6.92 -17.22 1.61
C PHE A 229 7.98 -16.87 0.57
N ASP A 230 7.86 -17.35 -0.67
CA ASP A 230 8.83 -17.10 -1.73
C ASP A 230 8.72 -15.67 -2.29
N TYR A 231 7.54 -15.07 -2.21
CA TYR A 231 7.30 -13.72 -2.73
C TYR A 231 8.06 -12.64 -1.93
N SER A 232 8.45 -11.56 -2.63
CA SER A 232 9.28 -10.49 -2.06
C SER A 232 8.49 -9.40 -1.35
N TRP A 233 7.16 -9.35 -1.54
CA TRP A 233 6.27 -8.36 -0.90
C TRP A 233 6.74 -6.91 -1.07
N PRO A 234 6.85 -6.38 -2.31
CA PRO A 234 7.25 -5.00 -2.55
C PRO A 234 6.34 -3.95 -1.88
N GLY A 235 5.06 -4.25 -1.68
CA GLY A 235 4.12 -3.42 -0.90
C GLY A 235 4.02 -3.81 0.58
N ASN A 236 4.96 -4.64 1.06
CA ASN A 236 5.12 -5.06 2.45
C ASN A 236 3.82 -5.63 3.05
N VAL A 237 3.50 -5.26 4.28
CA VAL A 237 2.35 -5.80 5.02
C VAL A 237 1.03 -5.37 4.38
N ARG A 238 0.96 -4.17 3.79
CA ARG A 238 -0.25 -3.69 3.11
C ARG A 238 -0.61 -4.54 1.88
N GLU A 239 0.40 -4.96 1.11
CA GLU A 239 0.18 -5.88 -0.01
C GLU A 239 -0.24 -7.27 0.47
N LEU A 240 0.39 -7.78 1.53
CA LEU A 240 0.01 -9.05 2.15
C LEU A 240 -1.43 -9.04 2.65
N GLU A 241 -1.83 -7.99 3.36
CA GLU A 241 -3.18 -7.78 3.89
C GLU A 241 -4.22 -7.83 2.76
N ASN A 242 -4.06 -6.99 1.73
CA ASN A 242 -4.95 -6.96 0.57
C ASN A 242 -5.01 -8.32 -0.16
N CYS A 243 -3.86 -8.99 -0.26
CA CYS A 243 -3.74 -10.28 -0.93
C CYS A 243 -4.51 -11.38 -0.18
N LEU A 244 -4.45 -11.38 1.15
CA LEU A 244 -5.19 -12.31 2.01
C LEU A 244 -6.68 -11.99 2.04
N GLU A 245 -7.07 -10.71 2.13
CA GLU A 245 -8.46 -10.27 2.06
C GLU A 245 -9.13 -10.76 0.77
N GLN A 246 -8.47 -10.50 -0.37
CA GLN A 246 -8.93 -10.95 -1.68
C GLN A 246 -9.09 -12.47 -1.72
N ALA A 247 -8.14 -13.22 -1.18
CA ALA A 247 -8.21 -14.68 -1.16
C ALA A 247 -9.39 -15.20 -0.34
N VAL A 248 -9.70 -14.58 0.80
CA VAL A 248 -10.87 -14.93 1.62
C VAL A 248 -12.17 -14.63 0.88
N LEU A 249 -12.25 -13.51 0.15
CA LEU A 249 -13.44 -13.16 -0.64
C LEU A 249 -13.68 -14.11 -1.82
N LEU A 250 -12.61 -14.56 -2.46
CA LEU A 250 -12.64 -15.49 -3.60
C LEU A 250 -12.75 -16.97 -3.19
N ALA A 251 -12.72 -17.26 -1.88
CA ALA A 251 -12.75 -18.62 -1.39
C ALA A 251 -14.10 -19.32 -1.68
N GLU A 252 -14.03 -20.46 -2.35
CA GLU A 252 -15.18 -21.35 -2.56
C GLU A 252 -15.28 -22.44 -1.46
N GLY A 253 -14.22 -22.62 -0.67
CA GLY A 253 -14.14 -23.63 0.39
C GLY A 253 -13.22 -23.22 1.55
N PRO A 254 -13.01 -24.11 2.53
CA PRO A 254 -12.31 -23.78 3.78
C PRO A 254 -10.79 -23.67 3.63
N LEU A 255 -10.21 -24.18 2.54
CA LEU A 255 -8.77 -24.09 2.28
C LEU A 255 -8.48 -23.10 1.16
N LEU A 256 -7.64 -22.12 1.44
CA LEU A 256 -7.15 -21.18 0.45
C LEU A 256 -5.98 -21.75 -0.32
N ASP A 257 -5.97 -21.49 -1.61
CA ASP A 257 -5.04 -22.08 -2.53
C ASP A 257 -4.50 -21.04 -3.52
N VAL A 258 -3.42 -21.35 -4.25
CA VAL A 258 -2.74 -20.40 -5.16
C VAL A 258 -3.70 -19.69 -6.13
N ALA A 259 -4.76 -20.38 -6.57
CA ALA A 259 -5.78 -19.80 -7.46
C ALA A 259 -6.55 -18.62 -6.83
N HIS A 260 -6.66 -18.58 -5.50
CA HIS A 260 -7.30 -17.49 -4.75
C HIS A 260 -6.37 -16.28 -4.54
N PHE A 261 -5.12 -16.35 -4.99
CA PHE A 261 -4.15 -15.25 -4.92
C PHE A 261 -3.76 -14.74 -6.31
N PRO A 262 -4.62 -13.99 -7.03
CA PRO A 262 -4.35 -13.56 -8.41
C PRO A 262 -3.05 -12.77 -8.60
N SER A 263 -2.66 -11.96 -7.61
CA SER A 263 -1.39 -11.21 -7.60
C SER A 263 -0.16 -12.12 -7.55
N LEU A 264 -0.27 -13.30 -6.92
CA LEU A 264 0.83 -14.27 -6.79
C LEU A 264 0.81 -15.36 -7.87
N ALA A 265 -0.36 -15.58 -8.47
CA ALA A 265 -0.58 -16.51 -9.59
C ALA A 265 -0.06 -15.97 -10.94
N GLY A 266 0.52 -14.76 -10.97
CA GLY A 266 0.97 -14.10 -12.20
C GLY A 266 -0.20 -13.62 -13.08
N ARG A 267 -1.41 -13.54 -12.52
CA ARG A 267 -2.63 -13.13 -13.23
C ARG A 267 -2.90 -11.63 -13.18
N PHE A 268 -2.17 -10.88 -12.36
CA PHE A 268 -2.12 -9.43 -12.44
C PHE A 268 -0.68 -8.96 -12.25
N PRO A 269 -0.05 -8.30 -13.25
CA PRO A 269 1.13 -7.52 -12.97
C PRO A 269 0.66 -6.28 -12.19
N TYR A 270 0.76 -6.31 -10.87
CA TYR A 270 0.84 -5.05 -10.13
C TYR A 270 2.13 -4.37 -10.61
N PRO A 271 2.08 -3.16 -11.19
CA PRO A 271 3.30 -2.44 -11.45
C PRO A 271 3.88 -2.07 -10.09
N ALA A 272 4.89 -2.82 -9.65
CA ALA A 272 5.72 -2.43 -8.52
C ALA A 272 6.39 -1.11 -8.89
N ALA A 273 5.89 -0.01 -8.34
CA ALA A 273 6.58 1.26 -8.41
C ALA A 273 7.89 1.13 -7.61
N GLY A 274 9.00 0.86 -8.30
CA GLY A 274 10.34 0.97 -7.73
C GLY A 274 11.25 -0.26 -7.77
N SER A 275 10.81 -1.42 -8.29
CA SER A 275 11.75 -2.50 -8.64
C SER A 275 11.63 -2.79 -10.13
N GLY A 276 12.75 -3.07 -10.79
CA GLY A 276 12.84 -3.26 -12.24
C GLY A 276 11.96 -4.40 -12.78
N ALA A 277 10.66 -4.15 -12.85
CA ALA A 277 9.71 -4.97 -13.55
C ALA A 277 10.20 -5.10 -14.99
N PRO A 278 10.15 -6.29 -15.60
CA PRO A 278 10.41 -6.41 -17.02
C PRO A 278 9.48 -5.43 -17.71
N ARG A 279 10.06 -4.40 -18.35
CA ARG A 279 9.34 -3.44 -19.17
C ARG A 279 8.86 -4.20 -20.40
N LEU A 280 7.82 -5.02 -20.24
CA LEU A 280 7.11 -5.57 -21.37
C LEU A 280 6.69 -4.37 -22.20
N PRO A 281 7.08 -4.30 -23.48
CA PRO A 281 6.62 -3.24 -24.36
C PRO A 281 5.10 -3.14 -24.23
N LEU A 282 4.54 -1.94 -24.26
CA LEU A 282 3.08 -1.71 -24.13
C LEU A 282 2.26 -2.67 -25.00
N ARG A 283 2.81 -3.02 -26.17
CA ARG A 283 2.26 -3.98 -27.12
C ARG A 283 2.17 -5.42 -26.60
N GLU A 284 3.16 -5.90 -25.85
CA GLU A 284 3.15 -7.24 -25.26
C GLU A 284 2.19 -7.32 -24.06
N LEU A 285 2.12 -6.26 -23.26
CA LEU A 285 1.12 -6.12 -22.20
C LEU A 285 -0.30 -6.10 -22.78
N GLU A 286 -0.52 -5.30 -23.83
CA GLU A 286 -1.79 -5.24 -24.55
C GLU A 286 -2.17 -6.61 -25.15
N LYS A 287 -1.22 -7.29 -25.81
CA LYS A 287 -1.46 -8.63 -26.37
C LYS A 287 -1.86 -9.62 -25.28
N TRP A 288 -1.14 -9.63 -24.16
CA TRP A 288 -1.43 -10.52 -23.04
C TRP A 288 -2.83 -10.24 -22.47
N TYR A 289 -3.16 -8.97 -22.19
CA TYR A 289 -4.44 -8.59 -21.61
C TYR A 289 -5.62 -8.94 -22.53
N ILE A 290 -5.47 -8.77 -23.84
CA ILE A 290 -6.47 -9.15 -24.84
C ILE A 290 -6.70 -10.67 -24.87
N LEU A 291 -5.62 -11.46 -24.82
CA LEU A 291 -5.72 -12.92 -24.88
C LEU A 291 -6.29 -13.51 -23.59
N ASP A 292 -5.88 -12.97 -22.43
CA ASP A 292 -6.41 -13.37 -21.13
C ASP A 292 -7.91 -13.06 -21.02
N THR A 293 -8.32 -11.85 -21.42
CA THR A 293 -9.74 -11.46 -21.42
C THR A 293 -10.57 -12.37 -22.33
N LEU A 294 -10.04 -12.75 -23.50
CA LEU A 294 -10.70 -13.70 -24.40
C LEU A 294 -10.83 -15.10 -23.78
N GLN A 295 -9.83 -15.56 -23.05
CA GLN A 295 -9.87 -16.85 -22.36
C GLN A 295 -10.92 -16.85 -21.25
N GLN A 296 -10.99 -15.78 -20.46
CA GLN A 296 -11.97 -15.64 -19.37
C GLN A 296 -13.43 -15.64 -19.86
N VAL A 297 -13.69 -15.13 -21.07
CA VAL A 297 -15.04 -15.12 -21.67
C VAL A 297 -15.28 -16.25 -22.68
N GLY A 298 -14.46 -17.30 -22.67
CA GLY A 298 -14.63 -18.48 -23.53
C GLY A 298 -14.54 -18.19 -25.03
N GLY A 299 -13.77 -17.18 -25.44
CA GLY A 299 -13.58 -16.79 -26.83
C GLY A 299 -14.66 -15.88 -27.41
N ASN A 300 -15.65 -15.44 -26.60
CA ASN A 300 -16.68 -14.50 -27.06
C ASN A 300 -16.10 -13.11 -27.32
N ARG A 301 -15.85 -12.82 -28.60
CA ARG A 301 -15.22 -11.56 -29.05
C ARG A 301 -16.05 -10.31 -28.76
N ALA A 302 -17.38 -10.41 -28.78
CA ALA A 302 -18.24 -9.27 -28.46
C ALA A 302 -18.18 -8.94 -26.96
N HIS A 303 -18.15 -9.97 -26.13
CA HIS A 303 -18.04 -9.82 -24.68
C HIS A 303 -16.64 -9.33 -24.26
N ALA A 304 -15.58 -9.91 -24.83
CA ALA A 304 -14.20 -9.47 -24.60
C ALA A 304 -14.00 -8.00 -25.01
N ALA A 305 -14.51 -7.58 -26.17
CA ALA A 305 -14.42 -6.19 -26.62
C ALA A 305 -15.09 -5.21 -25.66
N LYS A 306 -16.22 -5.61 -25.04
CA LYS A 306 -16.92 -4.80 -24.03
C LYS A 306 -16.10 -4.64 -22.74
N ILE A 307 -15.46 -5.71 -22.27
CA ILE A 307 -14.60 -5.69 -21.06
C ILE A 307 -13.31 -4.89 -21.32
N LEU A 308 -12.77 -4.99 -22.54
CA LEU A 308 -11.57 -4.28 -22.97
C LEU A 308 -11.82 -2.81 -23.38
N GLU A 309 -13.09 -2.36 -23.35
CA GLU A 309 -13.51 -1.02 -23.79
C GLU A 309 -13.04 -0.62 -25.21
N ILE A 310 -12.96 -1.60 -26.12
CA ILE A 310 -12.59 -1.38 -27.51
C ILE A 310 -13.70 -1.86 -28.45
N SER A 311 -13.72 -1.33 -29.68
CA SER A 311 -14.65 -1.83 -30.68
C SER A 311 -14.35 -3.30 -31.04
N VAL A 312 -15.39 -4.10 -31.31
CA VAL A 312 -15.25 -5.49 -31.78
C VAL A 312 -14.37 -5.55 -33.03
N ARG A 313 -14.49 -4.56 -33.93
CA ARG A 313 -13.65 -4.40 -35.12
C ARG A 313 -12.18 -4.13 -34.77
N GLY A 314 -11.92 -3.32 -33.74
CA GLY A 314 -10.59 -3.04 -33.21
C GLY A 314 -9.93 -4.28 -32.59
N LEU A 315 -10.69 -5.05 -31.81
CA LEU A 315 -10.25 -6.33 -31.27
C LEU A 315 -9.87 -7.32 -32.39
N GLN A 316 -10.72 -7.47 -33.41
CA GLN A 316 -10.44 -8.34 -34.56
C GLN A 316 -9.21 -7.92 -35.36
N TYR A 317 -8.94 -6.62 -35.48
CA TYR A 317 -7.74 -6.11 -36.13
C TYR A 317 -6.48 -6.50 -35.35
N LYS A 318 -6.49 -6.32 -34.02
CA LYS A 318 -5.37 -6.69 -33.14
C LYS A 318 -5.11 -8.20 -33.15
N LEU A 319 -6.16 -9.03 -33.08
CA LEU A 319 -6.04 -10.50 -33.15
C LEU A 319 -5.44 -10.99 -34.46
N ARG A 320 -5.91 -10.48 -35.61
CA ARG A 320 -5.34 -10.83 -36.93
C ARG A 320 -3.87 -10.50 -37.03
N ARG A 321 -3.49 -9.36 -36.46
CA ARG A 321 -2.10 -8.89 -36.44
C ARG A 321 -1.21 -9.81 -35.58
N TYR A 322 -1.69 -10.29 -34.43
CA TYR A 322 -0.95 -11.25 -33.59
C TYR A 322 -0.74 -12.61 -34.27
N VAL A 323 -1.75 -13.10 -34.99
CA VAL A 323 -1.65 -14.37 -35.77
C VAL A 323 -0.62 -14.25 -36.90
N GLN A 324 -0.58 -13.11 -37.60
CA GLN A 324 0.42 -12.86 -38.65
C GLN A 324 1.85 -12.76 -38.10
N GLU A 325 2.02 -12.20 -36.91
CA GLU A 325 3.31 -12.09 -36.23
C GLU A 325 3.85 -13.44 -35.76
N GLU A 326 2.97 -14.34 -35.31
CA GLU A 326 3.33 -15.72 -34.95
C GLU A 326 3.67 -16.57 -36.18
N GLY A 327 2.93 -16.39 -37.28
CA GLY A 327 3.23 -17.03 -38.57
C GLY A 327 4.55 -16.57 -39.20
N SER A 328 4.95 -15.31 -38.98
CA SER A 328 6.23 -14.76 -39.45
C SER A 328 7.42 -15.29 -38.63
N LYS A 329 7.27 -15.42 -37.30
CA LYS A 329 8.29 -16.05 -36.44
C LYS A 329 8.47 -17.55 -36.73
N ALA A 330 7.40 -18.27 -37.08
CA ALA A 330 7.46 -19.69 -37.44
C ALA A 330 8.18 -19.98 -38.78
N ARG A 331 8.22 -19.02 -39.72
CA ARG A 331 8.98 -19.14 -40.97
C ARG A 331 10.47 -18.81 -40.83
N GLY A 332 10.88 -18.12 -39.76
CA GLY A 332 12.25 -17.64 -39.54
C GLY A 332 13.15 -18.51 -38.65
N GLY A 333 12.67 -19.61 -38.08
CA GLY A 333 13.44 -20.40 -37.12
C GLY A 333 13.14 -21.90 -37.14
N ARG A 334 13.84 -22.67 -37.98
CA ARG A 334 13.98 -24.11 -37.77
C ARG A 334 15.07 -24.35 -36.72
N ARG A 335 14.68 -24.58 -35.46
CA ARG A 335 15.37 -25.49 -34.51
C ARG A 335 14.31 -26.16 -33.62
N ALA A 336 14.39 -27.50 -33.55
CA ALA A 336 13.48 -28.44 -32.88
C ALA A 336 13.36 -28.15 -31.36
N SER A 337 12.25 -28.38 -30.63
CA SER A 337 11.39 -29.57 -30.41
C SER A 337 10.18 -29.17 -29.52
N PRO A 338 9.33 -30.08 -28.98
CA PRO A 338 8.49 -31.12 -29.57
C PRO A 338 6.99 -30.70 -29.63
N ARG A 339 6.20 -31.45 -30.39
CA ARG A 339 4.82 -31.14 -30.85
C ARG A 339 3.77 -31.12 -29.73
N LEU A 340 2.90 -30.09 -29.74
CA LEU A 340 1.53 -30.14 -29.21
C LEU A 340 0.55 -30.21 -30.40
N SER A 341 -0.43 -31.10 -30.30
CA SER A 341 -1.37 -31.46 -31.37
C SER A 341 -2.33 -30.31 -31.75
N PRO A 342 -2.77 -30.18 -33.02
CA PRO A 342 -3.69 -29.12 -33.41
C PRO A 342 -5.14 -29.43 -32.98
N LEU A 343 -5.81 -28.41 -32.44
CA LEU A 343 -7.26 -28.38 -32.23
C LEU A 343 -8.00 -28.45 -33.58
N GLN A 344 -8.98 -29.35 -33.69
CA GLN A 344 -9.87 -29.50 -34.85
C GLN A 344 -10.88 -28.35 -34.92
N GLU A 345 -11.08 -27.77 -36.10
CA GLU A 345 -12.19 -26.87 -36.41
C GLU A 345 -13.52 -27.66 -36.54
N PRO A 346 -14.65 -27.14 -36.05
CA PRO A 346 -15.95 -27.72 -36.37
C PRO A 346 -16.42 -27.28 -37.77
N ARG A 347 -16.90 -28.26 -38.54
CA ARG A 347 -17.46 -28.10 -39.89
C ARG A 347 -18.75 -27.28 -39.87
N ASN A 348 -18.84 -26.28 -40.75
CA ASN A 348 -20.09 -25.65 -41.14
C ASN A 348 -20.93 -26.64 -41.97
N GLY A 349 -22.14 -26.94 -41.53
CA GLY A 349 -23.17 -27.60 -42.33
C GLY A 349 -24.18 -26.57 -42.80
N ASP A 350 -24.16 -26.29 -44.10
CA ASP A 350 -25.22 -25.57 -44.82
C ASP A 350 -26.19 -26.61 -45.40
N GLY A 351 -27.49 -26.34 -45.35
CA GLY A 351 -28.54 -27.32 -45.69
C GLY A 351 -29.91 -26.67 -45.83
N SER A 352 -30.10 -26.02 -46.97
CA SER A 352 -31.35 -25.48 -47.52
C SER A 352 -32.39 -26.58 -47.80
N GLU A 353 -33.67 -26.33 -47.47
CA GLU A 353 -34.85 -26.84 -48.19
C GLU A 353 -36.06 -25.94 -47.82
N ALA A 354 -36.46 -25.01 -48.69
CA ALA A 354 -37.46 -25.15 -49.76
C ALA A 354 -38.92 -25.07 -49.25
N ARG A 355 -39.56 -23.92 -49.51
CA ARG A 355 -41.03 -23.72 -49.48
C ARG A 355 -41.70 -24.45 -50.66
N PRO A 356 -43.01 -24.70 -50.56
CA PRO A 356 -43.89 -24.29 -51.66
C PRO A 356 -45.10 -23.46 -51.21
N LYS A 357 -45.68 -22.78 -52.19
CA LYS A 357 -46.79 -21.82 -52.12
C LYS A 357 -48.17 -22.50 -52.18
N SER A 358 -49.08 -22.00 -51.34
CA SER A 358 -50.53 -21.75 -51.49
C SER A 358 -51.41 -22.56 -52.47
N ALA A 359 -52.50 -23.09 -51.92
CA ALA A 359 -53.88 -22.86 -52.38
C ALA A 359 -54.76 -22.61 -51.15
#